data_AF-A0A9D7UZU7-F1
#
_entry.id   AF-A0A9D7UZU7-F1
#
_cell.length_a   1.000
_cell.length_b   1.000
_cell.length_c   1.000
_cell.angle_alpha   90.00
_cell.angle_beta   90.00
_cell.angle_gamma   90.00
#
_symmetry.space_group_name_H-M   'P 1'
#
loop_
_entity.id
_entity.type
_entity.pdbx_description
1 polymer ?
#
loop_
_entity_poly.entity_id
_entity_poly.type
_entity_poly.pdbx_seq_one_letter_code
_entity_poly.pdbx_strand_id
1 'polypeptide(L)'
;MVFIGVMGLWFTVFKLGQLLGAFQLSQPPTYPEQVSTAAPTPIGENFTYTALSAQVAPTSGTIIAVQWGDMGQKLVDTGAIDLIKYENLMGNLNDEQQEILLQDTLQHITFTPDNIQFWTNVLWALGLTQHSMVLDEGPMMQHAAEVPLGEYASTGGWTLGKRDAVALYSSGNLMTLTAKQQVLVYQVAETIFRPCCGNHTAYPDCNHGMALLGLLELLAAQGATAPEMYEAALIFNSYAFQDTYITLAAYFESQGTAWSDIDPVVILGAEYSSGQSAYETALQVGPIPGTPIQAGSCAV
;
A
#
# COMPACT_ATOMS: atom_id res chain seq x y z
N MET A 1 33.64 25.66 66.49
CA MET A 1 33.06 24.30 66.43
C MET A 1 32.90 23.93 64.98
N VAL A 2 33.50 22.81 64.60
CA VAL A 2 33.59 22.27 63.24
C VAL A 2 32.22 21.73 62.80
N PHE A 3 31.79 22.02 61.57
CA PHE A 3 30.93 21.10 60.81
C PHE A 3 31.39 21.03 59.35
N ILE A 4 31.82 19.82 59.01
CA ILE A 4 32.17 19.28 57.69
C ILE A 4 30.88 18.74 57.06
N GLY A 5 30.69 18.85 55.74
CA GLY A 5 29.48 18.26 55.13
C GLY A 5 29.22 18.48 53.63
N VAL A 6 30.17 18.08 52.78
CA VAL A 6 29.97 17.45 51.46
C VAL A 6 29.10 18.17 50.40
N MET A 7 29.77 18.86 49.46
CA MET A 7 29.31 19.04 48.08
C MET A 7 29.45 17.70 47.34
N GLY A 8 28.33 17.09 46.98
CA GLY A 8 28.27 15.87 46.16
C GLY A 8 28.18 16.20 44.67
N LEU A 9 29.11 15.63 43.92
CA LEU A 9 29.33 15.73 42.49
C LEU A 9 28.05 15.52 41.66
N TRP A 10 27.67 16.53 40.89
CA TRP A 10 26.76 16.41 39.74
C TRP A 10 27.55 16.46 38.44
N PHE A 11 28.39 15.47 38.17
CA PHE A 11 28.93 15.22 36.82
C PHE A 11 29.58 13.84 36.83
N THR A 12 28.89 12.84 36.27
CA THR A 12 29.45 11.71 35.49
C THR A 12 28.51 10.51 35.48
N VAL A 13 27.48 10.53 34.63
CA VAL A 13 27.02 9.30 33.91
C VAL A 13 26.49 9.74 32.54
N PHE A 14 27.38 10.26 31.71
CA PHE A 14 27.14 10.45 30.26
C PHE A 14 28.32 9.79 29.56
N LYS A 15 28.38 8.46 29.59
CA LYS A 15 29.28 7.59 28.81
C LYS A 15 29.07 6.12 29.22
N LEU A 16 27.95 5.54 28.80
CA LEU A 16 27.87 4.11 28.52
C LEU A 16 26.64 3.86 27.63
N GLY A 17 26.85 4.00 26.32
CA GLY A 17 25.80 3.90 25.31
C GLY A 17 26.32 4.20 23.92
N GLN A 18 27.56 3.83 23.62
CA GLN A 18 28.11 3.82 22.27
C GLN A 18 28.65 2.41 22.02
N LEU A 19 27.74 1.47 21.76
CA LEU A 19 28.07 0.13 21.22
C LEU A 19 26.85 -0.61 20.64
N LEU A 20 25.78 0.11 20.32
CA LEU A 20 24.74 -0.36 19.39
C LEU A 20 24.69 0.70 18.30
N GLY A 21 24.93 0.27 17.06
CA GLY A 21 24.98 1.17 15.90
C GLY A 21 23.72 2.02 15.85
N ALA A 22 23.91 3.33 15.92
CA ALA A 22 22.83 4.26 15.64
C ALA A 22 22.38 3.98 14.20
N PHE A 23 21.15 3.49 14.06
CA PHE A 23 20.42 3.61 12.80
C PHE A 23 20.34 5.10 12.52
N GLN A 24 21.19 5.55 11.61
CA GLN A 24 21.19 6.92 11.17
C GLN A 24 19.95 7.05 10.29
N LEU A 25 18.89 7.65 10.84
CA LEU A 25 17.68 8.01 10.09
C LEU A 25 18.14 8.78 8.86
N SER A 26 18.02 8.14 7.69
CA SER A 26 18.15 8.81 6.41
C SER A 26 17.13 9.95 6.42
N GLN A 27 17.59 11.16 6.17
CA GLN A 27 16.68 12.27 5.84
C GLN A 27 15.73 11.79 4.72
N PRO A 28 14.44 12.17 4.74
CA PRO A 28 13.56 11.84 3.63
C PRO A 28 14.23 12.29 2.33
N PRO A 29 14.29 11.44 1.29
CA PRO A 29 14.93 11.81 0.04
C PRO A 29 14.29 13.09 -0.49
N THR A 30 15.06 14.17 -0.56
CA THR A 30 14.66 15.38 -1.27
C THR A 30 14.80 15.08 -2.75
N TYR A 31 13.69 14.70 -3.39
CA TYR A 31 13.65 14.49 -4.83
C TYR A 31 13.86 15.84 -5.54
N PRO A 32 14.82 15.95 -6.47
CA PRO A 32 14.98 17.17 -7.24
C PRO A 32 13.71 17.41 -8.08
N GLU A 33 13.13 18.60 -7.92
CA GLU A 33 12.06 19.12 -8.76
C GLU A 33 12.63 19.39 -10.16
N GLN A 34 12.65 18.35 -11.00
CA GLN A 34 13.00 18.46 -12.42
C GLN A 34 11.80 17.98 -13.23
N VAL A 35 10.82 18.87 -13.39
CA VAL A 35 9.75 18.69 -14.37
C VAL A 35 10.40 18.57 -15.75
N SER A 36 10.37 17.38 -16.33
CA SER A 36 10.82 17.16 -17.70
C SER A 36 10.01 18.04 -18.65
N THR A 37 10.68 18.94 -19.36
CA THR A 37 10.06 19.79 -20.40
C THR A 37 10.05 19.11 -21.78
N ALA A 38 10.27 17.80 -21.83
CA ALA A 38 10.29 17.07 -23.10
C ALA A 38 8.89 17.03 -23.71
N ALA A 39 8.79 17.34 -25.01
CA ALA A 39 7.54 17.19 -25.75
C ALA A 39 7.09 15.72 -25.74
N PRO A 40 5.76 15.45 -25.71
CA PRO A 40 5.27 14.08 -25.70
C PRO A 40 5.81 13.30 -26.89
N THR A 41 6.32 12.10 -26.64
CA THR A 41 6.74 11.19 -27.72
C THR A 41 5.49 10.45 -28.16
N PRO A 42 5.01 10.63 -29.42
CA PRO A 42 3.83 9.91 -29.87
C PRO A 42 4.07 8.41 -29.79
N ILE A 43 3.30 7.74 -28.93
CA ILE A 43 3.18 6.29 -28.95
C ILE A 43 2.68 5.90 -30.35
N GLY A 44 3.42 5.01 -31.01
CA GLY A 44 3.05 4.55 -32.36
C GLY A 44 1.64 3.96 -32.38
N GLU A 45 0.98 3.97 -33.54
CA GLU A 45 -0.41 3.50 -33.73
C GLU A 45 -0.67 2.05 -33.25
N ASN A 46 0.39 1.29 -32.94
CA ASN A 46 0.33 -0.08 -32.44
C ASN A 46 0.00 -0.19 -30.94
N PHE A 47 0.09 0.91 -30.17
CA PHE A 47 -0.12 0.89 -28.71
C PHE A 47 -1.49 1.49 -28.35
N THR A 48 -2.53 0.66 -28.41
CA THR A 48 -3.90 1.05 -28.04
C THR A 48 -4.16 0.80 -26.55
N TYR A 49 -5.11 1.56 -25.97
CA TYR A 49 -5.52 1.39 -24.58
C TYR A 49 -5.93 -0.05 -24.28
N THR A 50 -6.71 -0.68 -25.16
CA THR A 50 -7.14 -2.08 -25.01
C THR A 50 -5.96 -3.06 -24.99
N ALA A 51 -4.96 -2.86 -25.86
CA ALA A 51 -3.80 -3.73 -25.91
C ALA A 51 -2.93 -3.61 -24.65
N LEU A 52 -2.69 -2.39 -24.17
CA LEU A 52 -1.94 -2.14 -22.94
C LEU A 52 -2.71 -2.63 -21.71
N SER A 53 -4.03 -2.39 -21.65
CA SER A 53 -4.89 -2.88 -20.58
C SER A 53 -4.85 -4.41 -20.45
N ALA A 54 -4.86 -5.14 -21.57
CA ALA A 54 -4.77 -6.59 -21.56
C ALA A 54 -3.42 -7.11 -21.00
N GLN A 55 -2.35 -6.32 -21.07
CA GLN A 55 -1.04 -6.66 -20.51
C GLN A 55 -0.92 -6.29 -19.03
N VAL A 56 -1.48 -5.13 -18.64
CA VAL A 56 -1.29 -4.53 -17.31
C VAL A 56 -2.31 -5.05 -16.29
N ALA A 57 -3.59 -5.08 -16.68
CA ALA A 57 -4.71 -5.41 -15.81
C ALA A 57 -5.81 -6.10 -16.64
N PRO A 58 -5.58 -7.37 -17.05
CA PRO A 58 -6.50 -8.10 -17.91
C PRO A 58 -7.88 -8.20 -17.27
N THR A 59 -8.93 -8.07 -18.09
CA THR A 59 -10.33 -8.14 -17.64
C THR A 59 -10.72 -9.51 -17.09
N SER A 60 -10.03 -10.57 -17.49
CA SER A 60 -10.17 -11.92 -16.90
C SER A 60 -9.70 -12.00 -15.45
N GLY A 61 -9.00 -10.98 -14.96
CA GLY A 61 -8.39 -10.95 -13.65
C GLY A 61 -7.01 -11.57 -13.60
N THR A 62 -6.32 -11.32 -12.50
CA THR A 62 -5.01 -11.89 -12.17
C THR A 62 -5.06 -12.51 -10.79
N ILE A 63 -4.58 -13.75 -10.69
CA ILE A 63 -4.52 -14.51 -9.44
C ILE A 63 -3.24 -14.14 -8.70
N ILE A 64 -3.35 -13.90 -7.40
CA ILE A 64 -2.21 -13.79 -6.50
C ILE A 64 -2.07 -15.10 -5.73
N ALA A 65 -0.84 -15.61 -5.65
CA ALA A 65 -0.50 -16.84 -4.94
C ALA A 65 -0.50 -16.62 -3.42
N VAL A 66 -1.70 -16.40 -2.85
CA VAL A 66 -1.90 -16.16 -1.42
C VAL A 66 -3.21 -16.79 -0.95
N GLN A 67 -3.16 -17.50 0.17
CA GLN A 67 -4.33 -18.14 0.77
C GLN A 67 -5.13 -17.13 1.59
N TRP A 68 -6.40 -16.93 1.26
CA TRP A 68 -7.27 -16.04 2.03
C TRP A 68 -7.86 -16.75 3.27
N GLY A 69 -8.35 -17.98 3.09
CA GLY A 69 -8.88 -18.80 4.19
C GLY A 69 -10.01 -18.10 4.96
N ASP A 70 -9.95 -18.16 6.28
CA ASP A 70 -10.95 -17.62 7.23
C ASP A 70 -10.75 -16.13 7.56
N MET A 71 -9.90 -15.41 6.82
CA MET A 71 -9.53 -14.03 7.16
C MET A 71 -10.72 -13.08 7.20
N GLY A 72 -11.69 -13.24 6.30
CA GLY A 72 -12.93 -12.45 6.31
C GLY A 72 -13.71 -12.61 7.61
N GLN A 73 -13.86 -13.84 8.11
CA GLN A 73 -14.53 -14.13 9.37
C GLN A 73 -13.81 -13.47 10.55
N LYS A 74 -12.47 -13.55 10.59
CA LYS A 74 -11.65 -12.88 11.61
C LYS A 74 -11.84 -11.36 11.60
N LEU A 75 -11.95 -10.74 10.43
CA LEU A 75 -12.21 -9.30 10.30
C LEU A 75 -13.61 -8.92 10.82
N VAL A 76 -14.60 -9.76 10.57
CA VAL A 76 -15.96 -9.57 11.12
C VAL A 76 -15.97 -9.73 12.64
N ASP A 77 -15.30 -10.76 13.16
CA ASP A 77 -15.26 -11.10 14.59
C ASP A 77 -14.52 -10.05 15.42
N THR A 78 -13.43 -9.50 14.89
CA THR A 78 -12.69 -8.41 15.54
C THR A 78 -13.43 -7.07 15.51
N GLY A 79 -14.51 -6.98 14.72
CA GLY A 79 -15.27 -5.75 14.48
C GLY A 79 -14.59 -4.80 13.50
N ALA A 80 -13.55 -5.25 12.79
CA ALA A 80 -12.92 -4.52 11.70
C ALA A 80 -13.90 -4.33 10.54
N ILE A 81 -14.74 -5.33 10.28
CA ILE A 81 -15.82 -5.30 9.28
C ILE A 81 -17.19 -5.38 9.95
N ASP A 82 -18.09 -4.49 9.56
CA ASP A 82 -19.53 -4.59 9.82
C ASP A 82 -20.25 -5.08 8.57
N LEU A 83 -20.74 -6.33 8.62
CA LEU A 83 -21.44 -6.96 7.50
C LEU A 83 -22.65 -6.16 7.02
N ILE A 84 -23.40 -5.52 7.94
CA ILE A 84 -24.57 -4.73 7.56
C ILE A 84 -24.14 -3.51 6.75
N LYS A 85 -23.03 -2.87 7.14
CA LYS A 85 -22.49 -1.72 6.39
C LYS A 85 -21.97 -2.13 5.02
N TYR A 86 -21.31 -3.28 4.93
CA TYR A 86 -20.86 -3.83 3.65
C TYR A 86 -22.03 -4.21 2.72
N GLU A 87 -23.06 -4.90 3.24
CA GLU A 87 -24.27 -5.21 2.46
C GLU A 87 -24.95 -3.93 1.95
N ASN A 88 -25.04 -2.90 2.78
CA ASN A 88 -25.61 -1.61 2.38
C ASN A 88 -24.76 -0.90 1.33
N LEU A 89 -23.43 -0.94 1.45
CA LEU A 89 -22.51 -0.34 0.47
C LEU A 89 -22.61 -1.03 -0.89
N MET A 90 -22.69 -2.37 -0.90
CA MET A 90 -22.66 -3.16 -2.13
C MET A 90 -24.04 -3.34 -2.79
N GLY A 91 -25.13 -2.98 -2.10
CA GLY A 91 -26.48 -3.29 -2.58
C GLY A 91 -26.77 -4.79 -2.52
N ASN A 92 -26.40 -5.41 -1.40
CA ASN A 92 -26.25 -6.85 -1.11
C ASN A 92 -24.91 -7.45 -1.55
N LEU A 93 -24.42 -8.41 -0.76
CA LEU A 93 -23.21 -9.18 -1.09
C LEU A 93 -23.54 -10.25 -2.14
N ASN A 94 -22.75 -10.30 -3.22
CA ASN A 94 -22.80 -11.41 -4.18
C ASN A 94 -22.10 -12.67 -3.61
N ASP A 95 -22.18 -13.79 -4.34
CA ASP A 95 -21.63 -15.07 -3.88
C ASP A 95 -20.12 -15.00 -3.60
N GLU A 96 -19.34 -14.31 -4.45
CA GLU A 96 -17.89 -14.12 -4.26
C GLU A 96 -17.59 -13.33 -2.97
N GLN A 97 -18.31 -12.23 -2.74
CA GLN A 97 -18.13 -11.38 -1.56
C GLN A 97 -18.56 -12.10 -0.28
N GLN A 98 -19.61 -12.92 -0.34
CA GLN A 98 -19.99 -13.80 0.76
C GLN A 98 -18.92 -14.86 1.02
N GLU A 99 -18.34 -15.46 -0.02
CA GLU A 99 -17.23 -16.40 0.13
C GLU A 99 -16.03 -15.72 0.81
N ILE A 100 -15.65 -14.51 0.37
CA ILE A 100 -14.54 -13.74 0.94
C ILE A 100 -14.79 -13.38 2.42
N LEU A 101 -16.00 -12.96 2.79
CA LEU A 101 -16.26 -12.44 4.14
C LEU A 101 -16.72 -13.50 5.14
N LEU A 102 -17.33 -14.58 4.69
CA LEU A 102 -18.09 -15.49 5.56
C LEU A 102 -17.63 -16.95 5.48
N GLN A 103 -16.83 -17.34 4.49
CA GLN A 103 -16.33 -18.71 4.34
C GLN A 103 -14.82 -18.79 4.63
N ASP A 104 -14.31 -20.01 4.73
CA ASP A 104 -12.89 -20.32 4.98
C ASP A 104 -12.23 -21.08 3.81
N THR A 105 -12.95 -21.23 2.69
CA THR A 105 -12.55 -22.10 1.57
C THR A 105 -11.65 -21.43 0.55
N LEU A 106 -11.60 -20.09 0.52
CA LEU A 106 -10.94 -19.34 -0.55
C LEU A 106 -9.41 -19.51 -0.51
N GLN A 107 -8.88 -20.24 -1.48
CA GLN A 107 -7.45 -20.59 -1.56
C GLN A 107 -6.58 -19.53 -2.24
N HIS A 108 -7.18 -18.65 -3.04
CA HIS A 108 -6.46 -17.64 -3.81
C HIS A 108 -7.26 -16.35 -3.89
N ILE A 109 -6.57 -15.22 -3.99
CA ILE A 109 -7.17 -13.92 -4.31
C ILE A 109 -7.08 -13.71 -5.82
N THR A 110 -8.18 -13.26 -6.42
CA THR A 110 -8.19 -12.82 -7.83
C THR A 110 -8.62 -11.36 -7.88
N PHE A 111 -7.79 -10.50 -8.45
CA PHE A 111 -8.15 -9.11 -8.71
C PHE A 111 -8.68 -8.96 -10.12
N THR A 112 -9.81 -8.30 -10.25
CA THR A 112 -10.47 -7.94 -11.51
C THR A 112 -10.81 -6.46 -11.48
N PRO A 113 -11.10 -5.83 -12.63
CA PRO A 113 -11.59 -4.45 -12.65
C PRO A 113 -12.88 -4.27 -11.83
N ASP A 114 -13.72 -5.31 -11.76
CA ASP A 114 -15.03 -5.26 -11.10
C ASP A 114 -14.93 -5.42 -9.57
N ASN A 115 -13.96 -6.17 -9.06
CA ASN A 115 -13.86 -6.49 -7.64
C ASN A 115 -12.78 -5.70 -6.87
N ILE A 116 -11.92 -4.94 -7.57
CA ILE A 116 -10.75 -4.28 -6.93
C ILE A 116 -11.13 -3.32 -5.81
N GLN A 117 -12.25 -2.60 -5.94
CA GLN A 117 -12.72 -1.69 -4.90
C GLN A 117 -13.17 -2.46 -3.64
N PHE A 118 -13.83 -3.60 -3.83
CA PHE A 118 -14.20 -4.47 -2.72
C PHE A 118 -12.96 -5.02 -2.00
N TRP A 119 -11.99 -5.54 -2.77
CA TRP A 119 -10.73 -6.01 -2.20
C TRP A 119 -9.94 -4.91 -1.51
N THR A 120 -9.92 -3.69 -2.05
CA THR A 120 -9.29 -2.54 -1.39
C THR A 120 -9.89 -2.30 -0.02
N ASN A 121 -11.21 -2.34 0.12
CA ASN A 121 -11.87 -2.17 1.43
C ASN A 121 -11.58 -3.33 2.40
N VAL A 122 -11.63 -4.58 1.92
CA VAL A 122 -11.35 -5.76 2.75
C VAL A 122 -9.89 -5.78 3.22
N LEU A 123 -8.95 -5.51 2.33
CA LEU A 123 -7.52 -5.44 2.65
C LEU A 123 -7.21 -4.21 3.51
N TRP A 124 -7.94 -3.11 3.36
CA TRP A 124 -7.83 -1.95 4.26
C TRP A 124 -8.21 -2.36 5.69
N ALA A 125 -9.33 -3.06 5.88
CA ALA A 125 -9.71 -3.59 7.19
C ALA A 125 -8.62 -4.49 7.80
N LEU A 126 -8.00 -5.33 6.96
CA LEU A 126 -6.89 -6.20 7.34
C LEU A 126 -5.68 -5.39 7.79
N GLY A 127 -5.13 -4.53 6.93
CA GLY A 127 -3.95 -3.73 7.26
C GLY A 127 -4.17 -2.82 8.46
N LEU A 128 -5.38 -2.25 8.61
CA LEU A 128 -5.71 -1.42 9.77
C LEU A 128 -5.68 -2.21 11.08
N THR A 129 -6.12 -3.47 11.05
CA THR A 129 -6.38 -4.25 12.27
C THR A 129 -5.20 -5.13 12.66
N GLN A 130 -4.44 -5.65 11.70
CA GLN A 130 -3.32 -6.55 11.95
C GLN A 130 -2.18 -5.82 12.69
N HIS A 131 -1.65 -6.45 13.72
CA HIS A 131 -0.49 -5.97 14.46
C HIS A 131 0.72 -5.90 13.51
N SER A 132 1.30 -4.71 13.42
CA SER A 132 2.26 -4.36 12.39
C SER A 132 3.38 -3.50 12.95
N MET A 133 4.63 -3.87 12.66
CA MET A 133 5.78 -3.00 12.93
C MET A 133 5.67 -1.69 12.13
N VAL A 134 5.08 -1.73 10.93
CA VAL A 134 4.86 -0.53 10.10
C VAL A 134 3.91 0.43 10.80
N LEU A 135 2.86 -0.07 11.44
CA LEU A 135 1.91 0.76 12.16
C LEU A 135 2.41 1.19 13.53
N ASP A 136 3.16 0.35 14.25
CA ASP A 136 3.57 0.66 15.62
C ASP A 136 4.81 1.58 15.66
N GLU A 137 5.70 1.46 14.69
CA GLU A 137 7.01 2.13 14.69
C GLU A 137 7.22 3.06 13.48
N GLY A 138 6.34 2.96 12.46
CA GLY A 138 6.52 3.66 11.19
C GLY A 138 6.10 5.13 11.17
N PRO A 139 6.18 5.78 10.00
CA PRO A 139 5.94 7.20 9.79
C PRO A 139 4.68 7.76 10.46
N MET A 140 3.54 7.07 10.40
CA MET A 140 2.30 7.56 11.04
C MET A 140 2.48 7.78 12.55
N MET A 141 3.20 6.88 13.22
CA MET A 141 3.48 6.99 14.66
C MET A 141 4.61 7.96 14.95
N GLN A 142 5.61 8.05 14.06
CA GLN A 142 6.67 9.05 14.16
C GLN A 142 6.10 10.48 14.07
N HIS A 143 5.03 10.69 13.29
CA HIS A 143 4.31 11.95 13.15
C HIS A 143 3.12 12.10 14.10
N ALA A 144 2.89 11.20 15.06
CA ALA A 144 1.70 11.22 15.92
C ALA A 144 1.56 12.49 16.80
N ALA A 145 2.66 13.22 17.02
CA ALA A 145 2.63 14.51 17.73
C ALA A 145 2.10 15.66 16.85
N GLU A 146 2.17 15.53 15.53
CA GLU A 146 1.78 16.54 14.54
C GLU A 146 0.41 16.24 13.94
N VAL A 147 0.16 14.95 13.65
CA VAL A 147 -1.08 14.46 13.03
C VAL A 147 -1.65 13.36 13.92
N PRO A 148 -2.74 13.64 14.67
CA PRO A 148 -3.44 12.63 15.45
C PRO A 148 -3.85 11.44 14.60
N LEU A 149 -3.77 10.23 15.15
CA LEU A 149 -4.06 8.99 14.43
C LEU A 149 -5.43 8.98 13.74
N GLY A 150 -6.45 9.67 14.27
CA GLY A 150 -7.79 9.74 13.67
C GLY A 150 -7.93 10.70 12.48
N GLU A 151 -6.90 11.47 12.14
CA GLU A 151 -6.95 12.48 11.07
C GLU A 151 -6.43 11.97 9.71
N TYR A 152 -5.82 10.77 9.67
CA TYR A 152 -5.42 10.14 8.42
C TYR A 152 -6.63 9.59 7.66
N ALA A 153 -6.58 9.59 6.33
CA ALA A 153 -7.64 9.01 5.52
C ALA A 153 -7.80 7.50 5.77
N SER A 154 -6.71 6.79 6.06
CA SER A 154 -6.72 5.36 6.40
C SER A 154 -7.37 5.02 7.75
N THR A 155 -7.62 5.99 8.61
CA THR A 155 -8.25 5.79 9.92
C THR A 155 -9.54 6.58 10.03
N GLY A 156 -9.48 7.91 9.94
CA GLY A 156 -10.65 8.79 9.99
C GLY A 156 -11.63 8.55 8.84
N GLY A 157 -11.17 8.03 7.71
CA GLY A 157 -12.02 7.60 6.59
C GLY A 157 -12.66 6.22 6.76
N TRP A 158 -12.19 5.40 7.69
CA TRP A 158 -12.70 4.04 7.86
C TRP A 158 -14.05 4.05 8.60
N THR A 159 -15.12 3.80 7.86
CA THR A 159 -16.49 3.83 8.40
C THR A 159 -17.21 2.48 8.33
N LEU A 160 -16.59 1.48 7.69
CA LEU A 160 -17.19 0.17 7.43
C LEU A 160 -16.99 -0.83 8.58
N GLY A 161 -16.28 -0.46 9.64
CA GLY A 161 -16.12 -1.28 10.85
C GLY A 161 -17.23 -1.11 11.88
N LYS A 162 -17.37 -2.10 12.78
CA LYS A 162 -18.20 -2.01 13.99
C LYS A 162 -17.52 -1.19 15.08
N ARG A 163 -16.19 -1.26 15.13
CA ARG A 163 -15.33 -0.51 16.04
C ARG A 163 -14.78 0.72 15.35
N ASP A 164 -14.42 1.71 16.17
CA ASP A 164 -13.68 2.88 15.74
C ASP A 164 -12.32 2.50 15.14
N ALA A 165 -11.89 3.22 14.11
CA ALA A 165 -10.67 2.93 13.37
C ALA A 165 -9.40 3.09 14.21
N VAL A 166 -9.33 4.10 15.09
CA VAL A 166 -8.18 4.29 16.00
C VAL A 166 -8.14 3.16 17.03
N ALA A 167 -9.30 2.66 17.45
CA ALA A 167 -9.37 1.48 18.31
C ALA A 167 -9.02 0.16 17.59
N LEU A 168 -9.08 0.12 16.26
CA LEU A 168 -8.68 -1.03 15.44
C LEU A 168 -7.20 -1.02 15.10
N TYR A 169 -6.61 0.17 14.95
CA TYR A 169 -5.22 0.41 14.54
C TYR A 169 -4.23 -0.52 15.25
N SER A 170 -3.61 -1.45 14.50
CA SER A 170 -2.60 -2.43 14.97
C SER A 170 -3.06 -3.27 16.20
N SER A 171 -4.37 -3.42 16.40
CA SER A 171 -4.93 -3.96 17.65
C SER A 171 -5.12 -5.48 17.67
N GLY A 172 -5.15 -6.14 16.52
CA GLY A 172 -5.48 -7.54 16.33
C GLY A 172 -4.29 -8.37 15.85
N ASN A 173 -4.20 -9.61 16.29
CA ASN A 173 -3.26 -10.58 15.73
C ASN A 173 -4.03 -11.55 14.83
N LEU A 174 -4.47 -11.06 13.67
CA LEU A 174 -5.25 -11.83 12.68
C LEU A 174 -4.40 -12.95 12.07
N MET A 175 -3.10 -12.71 11.99
CA MET A 175 -2.08 -13.67 11.63
C MET A 175 -0.73 -13.39 12.29
N THR A 176 0.01 -14.46 12.57
CA THR A 176 1.31 -14.35 13.23
C THR A 176 2.42 -14.06 12.23
N LEU A 177 3.06 -12.89 12.39
CA LEU A 177 4.30 -12.54 11.71
C LEU A 177 5.49 -12.71 12.67
N THR A 178 6.52 -13.42 12.23
CA THR A 178 7.81 -13.44 12.91
C THR A 178 8.49 -12.08 12.82
N ALA A 179 9.44 -11.81 13.72
CA ALA A 179 10.23 -10.57 13.66
C ALA A 179 10.91 -10.34 12.30
N LYS A 180 11.35 -11.42 11.63
CA LYS A 180 11.94 -11.33 10.28
C LYS A 180 10.91 -10.94 9.23
N GLN A 181 9.68 -11.47 9.33
CA GLN A 181 8.59 -11.13 8.41
C GLN A 181 8.12 -9.70 8.62
N GLN A 182 8.02 -9.22 9.87
CA GLN A 182 7.72 -7.81 10.18
C GLN A 182 8.73 -6.86 9.54
N VAL A 183 10.04 -7.15 9.70
CA VAL A 183 11.11 -6.36 9.08
C VAL A 183 11.04 -6.42 7.55
N LEU A 184 10.77 -7.59 6.97
CA LEU A 184 10.62 -7.74 5.52
C LEU A 184 9.46 -6.89 4.98
N VAL A 185 8.29 -6.94 5.63
CA VAL A 185 7.12 -6.12 5.26
C VAL A 185 7.48 -4.65 5.30
N TYR A 186 8.11 -4.18 6.39
CA TYR A 186 8.53 -2.79 6.52
C TYR A 186 9.45 -2.39 5.36
N GLN A 187 10.52 -3.15 5.11
CA GLN A 187 11.51 -2.85 4.07
C GLN A 187 10.90 -2.79 2.68
N VAL A 188 10.02 -3.74 2.34
CA VAL A 188 9.32 -3.75 1.05
C VAL A 188 8.35 -2.57 0.95
N ALA A 189 7.62 -2.28 2.02
CA ALA A 189 6.64 -1.19 2.06
C ALA A 189 7.30 0.20 1.96
N GLU A 190 8.57 0.37 2.36
CA GLU A 190 9.33 1.62 2.17
C GLU A 190 9.65 1.94 0.71
N THR A 191 9.67 0.94 -0.18
CA THR A 191 10.06 1.14 -1.58
C THR A 191 8.89 1.19 -2.54
N ILE A 192 7.66 0.91 -2.09
CA ILE A 192 6.47 0.91 -2.94
C ILE A 192 5.71 2.22 -2.75
N PHE A 193 5.57 2.98 -3.84
CA PHE A 193 4.86 4.26 -3.89
C PHE A 193 3.49 4.09 -4.55
N ARG A 194 2.61 5.08 -4.33
CA ARG A 194 1.24 5.09 -4.85
C ARG A 194 1.04 6.28 -5.78
N PRO A 195 0.49 6.10 -6.99
CA PRO A 195 0.39 7.18 -7.98
C PRO A 195 -0.63 8.27 -7.65
N CYS A 196 -1.31 8.21 -6.50
CA CYS A 196 -2.18 9.27 -6.00
C CYS A 196 -1.47 10.28 -5.08
N CYS A 197 -0.29 9.95 -4.54
CA CYS A 197 0.45 10.81 -3.61
C CYS A 197 1.97 10.55 -3.65
N GLY A 198 2.76 11.26 -2.84
CA GLY A 198 4.21 11.06 -2.75
C GLY A 198 4.67 10.02 -1.73
N ASN A 199 3.74 9.35 -1.04
CA ASN A 199 4.05 8.54 0.13
C ASN A 199 4.22 7.06 -0.23
N HIS A 200 5.19 6.41 0.41
CA HIS A 200 5.42 4.97 0.30
C HIS A 200 4.42 4.17 1.17
N THR A 201 4.27 2.87 0.92
CA THR A 201 3.34 1.97 1.64
C THR A 201 3.64 1.87 3.13
N ALA A 202 4.90 2.00 3.56
CA ALA A 202 5.22 2.08 4.98
C ALA A 202 4.70 3.39 5.65
N TYR A 203 4.17 4.34 4.88
CA TYR A 203 3.33 5.43 5.38
C TYR A 203 1.89 5.21 4.89
N PRO A 204 1.10 4.31 5.53
CA PRO A 204 -0.24 3.94 5.07
C PRO A 204 -1.30 4.96 5.52
N ASP A 205 -1.15 6.21 5.06
CA ASP A 205 -1.99 7.37 5.39
C ASP A 205 -3.36 7.39 4.69
N CYS A 206 -3.56 6.55 3.67
CA CYS A 206 -4.79 6.42 2.91
C CYS A 206 -5.30 4.97 2.85
N ASN A 207 -6.55 4.78 2.43
CA ASN A 207 -7.18 3.47 2.24
C ASN A 207 -6.33 2.53 1.38
N HIS A 208 -5.80 3.00 0.25
CA HIS A 208 -4.95 2.19 -0.62
C HIS A 208 -3.63 1.78 0.06
N GLY A 209 -2.96 2.72 0.74
CA GLY A 209 -1.71 2.42 1.45
C GLY A 209 -1.92 1.38 2.54
N MET A 210 -2.99 1.51 3.31
CA MET A 210 -3.36 0.54 4.34
C MET A 210 -3.78 -0.81 3.76
N ALA A 211 -4.51 -0.82 2.63
CA ALA A 211 -4.89 -2.04 1.94
C ALA A 211 -3.67 -2.81 1.43
N LEU A 212 -2.75 -2.11 0.76
CA LEU A 212 -1.54 -2.74 0.26
C LEU A 212 -0.65 -3.25 1.39
N LEU A 213 -0.57 -2.54 2.52
CA LEU A 213 0.10 -3.05 3.73
C LEU A 213 -0.51 -4.38 4.18
N GLY A 214 -1.84 -4.47 4.29
CA GLY A 214 -2.53 -5.72 4.67
C GLY A 214 -2.24 -6.89 3.72
N LEU A 215 -2.13 -6.63 2.41
CA LEU A 215 -1.73 -7.65 1.43
C LEU A 215 -0.28 -8.12 1.64
N LEU A 216 0.66 -7.20 1.89
CA LEU A 216 2.06 -7.52 2.15
C LEU A 216 2.22 -8.36 3.43
N GLU A 217 1.47 -8.03 4.47
CA GLU A 217 1.44 -8.78 5.72
C GLU A 217 0.88 -10.20 5.53
N LEU A 218 -0.20 -10.32 4.74
CA LEU A 218 -0.80 -11.60 4.39
C LEU A 218 0.19 -12.52 3.68
N LEU A 219 0.90 -11.98 2.68
CA LEU A 219 1.95 -12.68 1.94
C LEU A 219 3.12 -13.06 2.84
N ALA A 220 3.59 -12.12 3.66
CA ALA A 220 4.73 -12.34 4.55
C ALA A 220 4.48 -13.46 5.53
N ALA A 221 3.30 -13.49 6.16
CA ALA A 221 2.91 -14.54 7.10
C ALA A 221 2.87 -15.95 6.46
N GLN A 222 2.67 -16.02 5.14
CA GLN A 222 2.69 -17.26 4.35
C GLN A 222 4.09 -17.60 3.80
N GLY A 223 5.10 -16.79 4.12
CA GLY A 223 6.49 -17.06 3.76
C GLY A 223 6.91 -16.50 2.41
N ALA A 224 6.13 -15.57 1.83
CA ALA A 224 6.52 -14.89 0.59
C ALA A 224 7.86 -14.15 0.75
N THR A 225 8.61 -14.13 -0.34
CA THR A 225 9.85 -13.39 -0.51
C THR A 225 9.59 -11.95 -0.97
N ALA A 226 10.59 -11.07 -0.90
CA ALA A 226 10.45 -9.70 -1.38
C ALA A 226 10.00 -9.63 -2.87
N PRO A 227 10.57 -10.40 -3.81
CA PRO A 227 10.11 -10.41 -5.21
C PRO A 227 8.62 -10.76 -5.35
N GLU A 228 8.14 -11.80 -4.65
CA GLU A 228 6.73 -12.19 -4.68
C GLU A 228 5.81 -11.10 -4.12
N MET A 229 6.28 -10.37 -3.10
CA MET A 229 5.56 -9.21 -2.57
C MET A 229 5.48 -8.05 -3.57
N TYR A 230 6.58 -7.77 -4.28
CA TYR A 230 6.58 -6.73 -5.32
C TYR A 230 5.69 -7.10 -6.51
N GLU A 231 5.69 -8.36 -6.94
CA GLU A 231 4.78 -8.85 -7.98
C GLU A 231 3.32 -8.69 -7.54
N ALA A 232 2.97 -9.12 -6.33
CA ALA A 232 1.62 -8.96 -5.80
C ALA A 232 1.20 -7.48 -5.65
N ALA A 233 2.11 -6.63 -5.20
CA ALA A 233 1.87 -5.19 -5.10
C ALA A 233 1.68 -4.53 -6.47
N LEU A 234 2.47 -4.94 -7.47
CA LEU A 234 2.31 -4.47 -8.84
C LEU A 234 0.95 -4.86 -9.40
N ILE A 235 0.51 -6.11 -9.19
CA ILE A 235 -0.80 -6.57 -9.62
C ILE A 235 -1.90 -5.76 -8.93
N PHE A 236 -1.86 -5.61 -7.61
CA PHE A 236 -2.86 -4.82 -6.86
C PHE A 236 -2.95 -3.38 -7.37
N ASN A 237 -1.82 -2.68 -7.48
CA ASN A 237 -1.78 -1.30 -7.95
C ASN A 237 -2.22 -1.18 -9.41
N SER A 238 -1.91 -2.17 -10.26
CA SER A 238 -2.30 -2.18 -11.67
C SER A 238 -3.82 -2.25 -11.84
N TYR A 239 -4.55 -2.91 -10.94
CA TYR A 239 -6.02 -2.85 -10.92
C TYR A 239 -6.54 -1.60 -10.22
N ALA A 240 -5.94 -1.20 -9.09
CA ALA A 240 -6.43 -0.08 -8.28
C ALA A 240 -6.20 1.29 -8.95
N PHE A 241 -5.18 1.40 -9.80
CA PHE A 241 -4.78 2.60 -10.53
C PHE A 241 -4.57 2.30 -12.03
N GLN A 242 -5.52 1.57 -12.63
CA GLN A 242 -5.40 1.01 -13.97
C GLN A 242 -4.93 2.00 -15.04
N ASP A 243 -5.52 3.20 -15.11
CA ASP A 243 -5.12 4.19 -16.12
C ASP A 243 -3.67 4.65 -15.95
N THR A 244 -3.19 4.79 -14.71
CA THR A 244 -1.80 5.16 -14.44
C THR A 244 -0.84 4.06 -14.88
N TYR A 245 -1.12 2.80 -14.54
CA TYR A 245 -0.23 1.70 -14.90
C TYR A 245 -0.28 1.38 -16.41
N ILE A 246 -1.42 1.59 -17.08
CA ILE A 246 -1.52 1.56 -18.55
C ILE A 246 -0.66 2.66 -19.18
N THR A 247 -0.72 3.87 -18.63
CA THR A 247 0.11 5.00 -19.09
C THR A 247 1.59 4.71 -18.88
N LEU A 248 1.95 4.10 -17.76
CA LEU A 248 3.32 3.71 -17.47
C LEU A 248 3.82 2.59 -18.40
N ALA A 249 2.96 1.61 -18.72
CA ALA A 249 3.28 0.60 -19.74
C ALA A 249 3.54 1.25 -21.11
N ALA A 250 2.69 2.19 -21.53
CA ALA A 250 2.89 2.94 -22.77
C ALA A 250 4.22 3.71 -22.78
N TYR A 251 4.59 4.29 -21.64
CA TYR A 251 5.86 5.00 -21.47
C TYR A 251 7.06 4.08 -21.71
N PHE A 252 7.12 2.93 -21.04
CA PHE A 252 8.23 1.99 -21.22
C PHE A 252 8.26 1.36 -22.62
N GLU A 253 7.10 1.02 -23.19
CA GLU A 253 7.02 0.48 -24.55
C GLU A 253 7.48 1.50 -25.60
N SER A 254 7.20 2.80 -25.40
CA SER A 254 7.73 3.87 -26.26
C SER A 254 9.26 3.97 -26.21
N GLN A 255 9.88 3.47 -25.15
CA GLN A 255 11.34 3.37 -24.96
C GLN A 255 11.90 2.00 -25.38
N GLY A 256 11.06 1.10 -25.92
CA GLY A 256 11.46 -0.22 -26.40
C GLY A 256 11.62 -1.27 -25.29
N THR A 257 11.05 -1.05 -24.10
CA THR A 257 11.01 -2.05 -23.03
C THR A 257 9.58 -2.58 -22.85
N ALA A 258 9.38 -3.88 -22.97
CA ALA A 258 8.06 -4.50 -22.79
C ALA A 258 7.65 -4.49 -21.31
N TRP A 259 6.34 -4.40 -21.04
CA TRP A 259 5.81 -4.39 -19.66
C TRP A 259 6.30 -5.57 -18.81
N SER A 260 6.34 -6.77 -19.40
CA SER A 260 6.77 -8.00 -18.73
C SER A 260 8.26 -8.05 -18.39
N ASP A 261 9.08 -7.18 -18.98
CA ASP A 261 10.54 -7.22 -18.85
C ASP A 261 11.05 -6.23 -17.80
N ILE A 262 10.16 -5.44 -17.19
CA ILE A 262 10.52 -4.42 -16.19
C ILE A 262 10.43 -5.05 -14.80
N ASP A 263 11.45 -4.82 -13.98
CA ASP A 263 11.43 -5.23 -12.58
C ASP A 263 10.30 -4.49 -11.83
N PRO A 264 9.40 -5.21 -11.12
CA PRO A 264 8.33 -4.60 -10.34
C PRO A 264 8.81 -3.53 -9.34
N VAL A 265 10.03 -3.67 -8.79
CA VAL A 265 10.62 -2.67 -7.88
C VAL A 265 10.81 -1.33 -8.56
N VAL A 266 11.18 -1.35 -9.85
CA VAL A 266 11.34 -0.14 -10.65
C VAL A 266 9.98 0.50 -10.86
N ILE A 267 8.99 -0.27 -11.34
CA ILE A 267 7.63 0.24 -11.61
C ILE A 267 7.03 0.87 -10.35
N LEU A 268 7.16 0.20 -9.21
CA LEU A 268 6.57 0.60 -7.92
C LEU A 268 7.35 1.71 -7.21
N GLY A 269 8.57 2.02 -7.64
CA GLY A 269 9.42 3.01 -7.03
C GLY A 269 8.92 4.44 -7.18
N ALA A 270 9.46 5.36 -6.39
CA ALA A 270 9.06 6.77 -6.39
C ALA A 270 9.17 7.44 -7.76
N GLU A 271 10.17 7.04 -8.56
CA GLU A 271 10.45 7.59 -9.88
C GLU A 271 9.30 7.38 -10.87
N TYR A 272 8.47 6.34 -10.69
CA TYR A 272 7.40 5.99 -11.63
C TYR A 272 6.01 5.92 -10.99
N SER A 273 5.93 5.54 -9.71
CA SER A 273 4.67 5.36 -8.98
C SER A 273 4.43 6.42 -7.89
N SER A 274 5.18 7.53 -7.84
CA SER A 274 4.73 8.70 -7.05
C SER A 274 3.67 9.49 -7.82
N GLY A 275 2.84 10.26 -7.12
CA GLY A 275 1.82 11.11 -7.75
C GLY A 275 2.40 12.18 -8.68
N GLN A 276 3.58 12.71 -8.36
CA GLN A 276 4.30 13.62 -9.25
C GLN A 276 4.76 12.89 -10.52
N SER A 277 5.43 11.75 -10.36
CA SER A 277 5.91 10.95 -11.49
C SER A 277 4.77 10.47 -12.39
N ALA A 278 3.66 10.01 -11.80
CA ALA A 278 2.48 9.59 -12.55
C ALA A 278 1.94 10.71 -13.45
N TYR A 279 1.89 11.94 -12.92
CA TYR A 279 1.50 13.12 -13.69
C TYR A 279 2.50 13.44 -14.81
N GLU A 280 3.79 13.43 -14.52
CA GLU A 280 4.84 13.71 -15.50
C GLU A 280 4.88 12.67 -16.62
N THR A 281 4.72 11.38 -16.30
CA THR A 281 4.62 10.29 -17.28
C THR A 281 3.39 10.48 -18.16
N ALA A 282 2.24 10.84 -17.60
CA ALA A 282 1.02 11.09 -18.38
C ALA A 282 1.20 12.26 -19.37
N LEU A 283 1.91 13.32 -18.99
CA LEU A 283 2.25 14.41 -19.91
C LEU A 283 3.19 13.97 -21.04
N GLN A 284 4.17 13.10 -20.74
CA GLN A 284 5.13 12.60 -21.72
C GLN A 284 4.54 11.60 -22.71
N VAL A 285 3.58 10.78 -22.26
CA VAL A 285 2.88 9.81 -23.11
C VAL A 285 1.79 10.49 -23.95
N GLY A 286 1.06 11.43 -23.35
CA GLY A 286 -0.10 12.04 -23.98
C GLY A 286 -1.28 11.08 -24.12
N PRO A 287 -2.28 11.40 -24.96
CA PRO A 287 -3.49 10.58 -25.09
C PRO A 287 -3.20 9.23 -25.75
N ILE A 288 -3.62 8.14 -25.10
CA ILE A 288 -3.52 6.78 -25.64
C ILE A 288 -4.71 6.53 -26.58
N PRO A 289 -4.49 6.08 -27.83
CA PRO A 289 -5.57 5.75 -28.76
C PRO A 289 -6.55 4.72 -28.18
N GLY A 290 -7.85 5.03 -28.26
CA GLY A 290 -8.92 4.15 -27.77
C GLY A 290 -9.17 4.20 -26.27
N THR A 291 -8.56 5.16 -25.54
CA THR A 291 -8.90 5.41 -24.13
C THR A 291 -10.41 5.63 -23.98
N PRO A 292 -11.11 4.87 -23.12
CA PRO A 292 -12.53 5.08 -22.88
C PRO A 292 -12.81 6.52 -22.43
N ILE A 293 -13.89 7.10 -22.95
CA ILE A 293 -14.41 8.37 -22.42
C ILE A 293 -15.16 8.03 -21.13
N GLN A 294 -14.45 7.82 -20.02
CA GLN A 294 -15.07 7.67 -18.71
C GLN A 294 -14.38 8.55 -17.67
N ALA A 295 -15.19 9.32 -16.97
CA ALA A 295 -14.79 10.30 -15.96
C ALA A 295 -14.30 9.58 -14.70
N GLY A 296 -12.99 9.34 -14.62
CA GLY A 296 -12.33 8.85 -13.41
C GLY A 296 -11.42 9.92 -12.83
N SER A 297 -11.87 10.58 -11.77
CA SER A 297 -10.98 11.27 -10.83
C SER A 297 -11.48 10.90 -9.45
N CYS A 298 -10.61 10.25 -8.68
CA CYS A 298 -10.66 10.06 -7.23
C CYS A 298 -11.78 10.87 -6.56
N ALA A 299 -12.92 10.24 -6.30
CA ALA A 299 -13.99 10.80 -5.49
C ALA A 299 -14.62 9.67 -4.69
N VAL A 300 -14.16 9.59 -3.42
CA VAL A 300 -14.73 8.93 -2.23
C VAL A 300 -15.21 7.49 -2.35
#